data_AF-A0A7C7V8Z4-F1
#
_entry.id   AF-A0A7C7V8Z4-F1
#
_cell.length_a   1.000
_cell.length_b   1.000
_cell.length_c   1.000
_cell.angle_alpha   90.00
_cell.angle_beta   90.00
_cell.angle_gamma   90.00
#
_symmetry.space_group_name_H-M   'P 1'
#
loop_
_entity.id
_entity.type
_entity.pdbx_description
1 polymer ?
#
loop_
_entity_poly.entity_id
_entity_poly.type
_entity_poly.pdbx_seq_one_letter_code
_entity_poly.pdbx_strand_id
1 'polypeptide(L)'
;MLPSALFVFLSLGDEVPMRWIKTAASLAGTTAFIAIGWAWLYHLGDRQALAVPPLSLEGYMHEVLPDAPAKKTVLKVDNSACYVCHGNYEEESLVLTHGKKKVGCIDCHGTSYAHRNDEDNVTPPDKMFPPDAIDPMCRECHAAHDVPARKVIQRWQERCPQKTDPARLVCTDCHFQHRLRLRTVRWNKKTGQLLIRQEEKPPASAAGRDRASAAEERRSGQQ
;
A
#
# COMPACT_ATOMS: atom_id res chain seq x y z
N MET A 1 -44.27 -50.45 -5.01
CA MET A 1 -45.69 -50.03 -4.91
C MET A 1 -45.82 -48.67 -5.60
N LEU A 2 -46.39 -48.63 -6.80
CA LEU A 2 -47.04 -47.42 -7.35
C LEU A 2 -48.34 -47.19 -6.56
N PRO A 3 -48.79 -45.93 -6.36
CA PRO A 3 -49.72 -45.24 -7.28
C PRO A 3 -49.53 -43.69 -7.21
N SER A 4 -50.27 -42.78 -7.81
CA SER A 4 -51.24 -42.69 -8.90
C SER A 4 -51.35 -41.19 -9.19
N ALA A 5 -51.58 -40.84 -10.44
CA ALA A 5 -51.97 -39.50 -10.85
C ALA A 5 -53.38 -39.17 -10.35
N LEU A 6 -53.61 -37.91 -9.99
CA LEU A 6 -54.95 -37.31 -10.03
C LEU A 6 -54.86 -35.93 -10.68
N PHE A 7 -55.55 -35.82 -11.82
CA PHE A 7 -55.90 -34.58 -12.49
C PHE A 7 -57.04 -33.88 -11.74
N VAL A 8 -56.98 -32.56 -11.61
CA VAL A 8 -58.18 -31.71 -11.48
C VAL A 8 -58.05 -30.54 -12.45
N PHE A 9 -59.02 -30.50 -13.36
CA PHE A 9 -59.40 -29.40 -14.26
C PHE A 9 -60.16 -28.32 -13.50
N LEU A 10 -60.00 -27.05 -13.89
CA LEU A 10 -60.93 -25.89 -13.82
C LEU A 10 -60.07 -24.61 -13.77
N SER A 11 -60.29 -23.52 -14.48
CA SER A 11 -61.33 -23.09 -15.41
C SER A 11 -60.70 -21.96 -16.22
N LEU A 12 -60.92 -21.91 -17.54
CA LEU A 12 -60.72 -20.68 -18.30
C LEU A 12 -61.76 -19.66 -17.85
N GLY A 13 -61.32 -18.41 -17.70
CA GLY A 13 -62.15 -17.23 -17.52
C GLY A 13 -61.49 -16.11 -18.30
N ASP A 14 -62.22 -15.64 -19.31
CA ASP A 14 -61.87 -14.59 -20.26
C ASP A 14 -61.45 -13.28 -19.58
N GLU A 15 -60.52 -12.56 -20.21
CA GLU A 15 -60.78 -11.24 -20.78
C GLU A 15 -59.50 -10.68 -21.41
N VAL A 16 -59.59 -10.41 -22.71
CA VAL A 16 -58.53 -9.82 -23.53
C VAL A 16 -58.74 -8.30 -23.57
N PRO A 17 -57.94 -7.47 -22.88
CA PRO A 17 -57.93 -6.04 -23.13
C PRO A 17 -57.14 -5.74 -24.42
N MET A 18 -57.95 -5.53 -25.45
CA MET A 18 -57.75 -4.83 -26.71
C MET A 18 -56.79 -3.62 -26.65
N ARG A 19 -55.46 -3.82 -26.66
CA ARG A 19 -54.45 -2.74 -26.92
C ARG A 19 -53.34 -3.11 -27.91
N TRP A 20 -53.55 -4.15 -28.72
CA TRP A 20 -52.60 -4.66 -29.72
C TRP A 20 -52.66 -3.98 -31.12
N ILE A 21 -53.08 -2.71 -31.23
CA ILE A 21 -53.19 -2.03 -32.55
C ILE A 21 -52.41 -0.70 -32.63
N LYS A 22 -51.62 -0.31 -31.62
CA LYS A 22 -50.84 0.96 -31.68
C LYS A 22 -49.34 0.83 -31.41
N THR A 23 -48.73 -0.32 -31.69
CA THR A 23 -47.27 -0.51 -31.59
C THR A 23 -46.65 -1.09 -32.87
N ALA A 24 -47.31 -0.96 -34.03
CA ALA A 24 -46.72 -1.31 -35.32
C ALA A 24 -46.10 -0.11 -36.08
N ALA A 25 -46.27 1.13 -35.58
CA ALA A 25 -45.82 2.35 -36.26
C ALA A 25 -44.57 3.01 -35.62
N SER A 26 -43.84 2.30 -34.75
CA SER A 26 -42.61 2.79 -34.10
C SER A 26 -41.37 1.92 -34.35
N LEU A 27 -41.44 1.01 -35.32
CA LEU A 27 -40.32 0.13 -35.68
C LEU A 27 -39.61 0.52 -37.00
N ALA A 28 -40.15 1.49 -37.76
CA ALA A 28 -39.49 2.02 -38.96
C ALA A 28 -38.62 3.27 -38.68
N GLY A 29 -38.79 3.92 -37.53
CA GLY A 29 -37.97 5.09 -37.15
C GLY A 29 -36.68 4.73 -36.40
N THR A 30 -36.62 3.56 -35.78
CA THR A 30 -35.53 3.17 -34.86
C THR A 30 -34.32 2.53 -35.54
N THR A 31 -34.47 1.97 -36.74
CA THR A 31 -33.35 1.37 -37.48
C THR A 31 -32.43 2.41 -38.13
N ALA A 32 -32.94 3.58 -38.52
CA ALA A 32 -32.14 4.65 -39.10
C ALA A 32 -31.22 5.36 -38.08
N PHE A 33 -31.65 5.52 -36.82
CA PHE A 33 -30.81 6.14 -35.78
C PHE A 33 -29.68 5.24 -35.30
N ILE A 34 -29.85 3.91 -35.33
CA ILE A 34 -28.79 2.97 -34.95
C ILE A 34 -27.68 2.98 -36.01
N ALA A 35 -28.00 3.00 -37.30
CA ALA A 35 -26.98 3.01 -38.36
C ALA A 35 -26.15 4.32 -38.38
N ILE A 36 -26.80 5.48 -38.18
CA ILE A 36 -26.10 6.77 -38.09
C ILE A 36 -25.28 6.87 -36.80
N GLY A 37 -25.80 6.37 -35.67
CA GLY A 37 -25.08 6.33 -34.40
C GLY A 37 -23.82 5.46 -34.45
N TRP A 38 -23.88 4.29 -35.10
CA TRP A 38 -22.72 3.42 -35.31
C TRP A 38 -21.70 4.03 -36.28
N ALA A 39 -22.14 4.71 -37.35
CA ALA A 39 -21.21 5.43 -38.25
C ALA A 39 -20.51 6.60 -37.52
N TRP A 40 -21.21 7.30 -36.63
CA TRP A 40 -20.62 8.37 -35.81
C TRP A 40 -19.65 7.82 -34.76
N LEU A 41 -19.93 6.66 -34.15
CA LEU A 41 -19.03 5.95 -33.24
C LEU A 41 -17.79 5.39 -33.94
N TYR A 42 -17.92 4.85 -35.18
CA TYR A 42 -16.77 4.41 -35.97
C TYR A 42 -15.90 5.58 -36.44
N HIS A 43 -16.47 6.73 -36.80
CA HIS A 43 -15.67 7.94 -37.10
C HIS A 43 -15.09 8.63 -35.86
N LEU A 44 -15.64 8.42 -34.66
CA LEU A 44 -15.02 8.86 -33.41
C LEU A 44 -13.93 7.89 -32.90
N GLY A 45 -13.93 6.64 -33.37
CA GLY A 45 -12.90 5.63 -33.06
C GLY A 45 -11.55 5.91 -33.73
N ASP A 46 -11.55 6.70 -34.81
CA ASP A 46 -10.36 7.21 -35.51
C ASP A 46 -9.85 8.54 -34.92
N ARG A 47 -10.20 8.83 -33.67
CA ARG A 47 -9.34 9.69 -32.85
C ARG A 47 -8.06 8.92 -32.61
N GLN A 48 -7.13 9.00 -33.58
CA GLN A 48 -5.71 8.83 -33.35
C GLN A 48 -5.46 9.39 -31.96
N ALA A 49 -5.02 8.52 -31.04
CA ALA A 49 -4.57 8.97 -29.74
C ALA A 49 -3.54 10.06 -30.06
N LEU A 50 -3.95 11.33 -29.91
CA LEU A 50 -3.08 12.46 -30.17
C LEU A 50 -1.90 12.18 -29.27
N ALA A 51 -0.77 11.83 -29.89
CA ALA A 51 0.43 11.49 -29.17
C ALA A 51 0.64 12.65 -28.21
N VAL A 52 0.56 12.37 -26.90
CA VAL A 52 0.81 13.38 -25.89
C VAL A 52 2.17 13.95 -26.27
N PRO A 53 2.28 15.28 -26.50
CA PRO A 53 3.54 15.86 -26.92
C PRO A 53 4.62 15.40 -25.94
N PRO A 54 5.84 15.10 -26.42
CA PRO A 54 6.91 14.69 -25.54
C PRO A 54 7.01 15.71 -24.41
N LEU A 55 7.17 15.24 -23.17
CA LEU A 55 7.44 16.10 -22.02
C LEU A 55 8.67 16.95 -22.34
N SER A 56 8.44 18.18 -22.78
CA SER A 56 9.49 19.14 -23.08
C SER A 56 9.95 19.74 -21.77
N LEU A 57 11.25 19.57 -21.48
CA LEU A 57 11.91 20.19 -20.33
C LEU A 57 12.47 21.58 -20.71
N GLU A 58 12.36 21.98 -21.98
CA GLU A 58 12.70 23.32 -22.46
C GLU A 58 11.90 24.37 -21.69
N GLY A 59 12.59 25.23 -20.96
CA GLY A 59 12.00 26.27 -20.11
C GLY A 59 12.05 25.95 -18.61
N TYR A 60 12.08 24.67 -18.22
CA TYR A 60 12.15 24.24 -16.81
C TYR A 60 13.60 24.06 -16.31
N MET A 61 14.57 23.92 -17.21
CA MET A 61 15.98 23.75 -16.83
C MET A 61 16.65 25.02 -16.28
N HIS A 62 16.01 26.18 -16.41
CA HIS A 62 16.54 27.47 -15.95
C HIS A 62 15.88 27.97 -14.66
N GLU A 63 14.97 27.19 -14.09
CA GLU A 63 14.33 27.54 -12.82
C GLU A 63 15.34 27.34 -11.69
N VAL A 64 15.89 28.45 -11.22
CA VAL A 64 16.78 28.47 -10.05
C VAL A 64 15.91 28.24 -8.82
N LEU A 65 15.96 27.01 -8.29
CA LEU A 65 15.35 26.72 -7.00
C LEU A 65 15.94 27.67 -5.95
N PRO A 66 15.11 28.27 -5.08
CA PRO A 66 15.62 29.12 -4.02
C PRO A 66 16.55 28.32 -3.12
N ASP A 67 17.64 28.95 -2.68
CA ASP A 67 18.55 28.33 -1.72
C ASP A 67 17.78 27.94 -0.46
N ALA A 68 17.69 26.63 -0.21
CA ALA A 68 17.14 26.14 1.03
C ALA A 68 18.06 26.58 2.17
N PRO A 69 17.55 27.25 3.23
CA PRO A 69 18.36 27.60 4.38
C PRO A 69 18.72 26.34 5.17
N ALA A 70 19.72 25.60 4.72
CA ALA A 70 20.18 24.39 5.39
C ALA A 70 21.23 24.76 6.43
N LYS A 71 20.80 25.00 7.68
CA LYS A 71 21.74 24.97 8.81
C LYS A 71 22.10 23.51 9.09
N LYS A 72 22.98 22.93 8.26
CA LYS A 72 23.45 21.56 8.45
C LYS A 72 24.17 21.46 9.80
N THR A 73 23.67 20.59 10.67
CA THR A 73 24.36 20.27 11.91
C THR A 73 25.60 19.47 11.57
N VAL A 74 26.78 19.98 11.91
CA VAL A 74 28.04 19.27 11.69
C VAL A 74 28.11 18.07 12.65
N LEU A 75 28.04 16.86 12.10
CA LEU A 75 28.21 15.61 12.84
C LEU A 75 29.70 15.26 12.96
N LYS A 76 30.06 14.49 13.99
CA LYS A 76 31.44 13.99 14.19
C LYS A 76 31.63 12.56 13.68
N VAL A 77 30.75 12.13 12.78
CA VAL A 77 30.70 10.79 12.17
C VAL A 77 30.31 10.94 10.70
N ASP A 78 30.74 9.97 9.90
CA ASP A 78 30.34 9.87 8.51
C ASP A 78 29.21 8.85 8.35
N ASN A 79 28.02 9.35 8.02
CA ASN A 79 26.84 8.55 7.70
C ASN A 79 26.47 8.66 6.21
N SER A 80 27.31 9.29 5.37
CA SER A 80 27.00 9.63 3.97
C SER A 80 26.51 8.43 3.18
N ALA A 81 27.16 7.28 3.31
CA ALA A 81 26.76 6.05 2.65
C ALA A 81 25.36 5.54 3.07
N CYS A 82 24.94 5.78 4.31
CA CYS A 82 23.63 5.37 4.80
C CYS A 82 22.53 6.30 4.27
N TYR A 83 22.84 7.59 4.12
CA TYR A 83 21.88 8.59 3.66
C TYR A 83 21.52 8.46 2.17
N VAL A 84 22.29 7.71 1.38
CA VAL A 84 21.93 7.40 -0.02
C VAL A 84 20.53 6.80 -0.12
N CYS A 85 20.22 5.81 0.74
CA CYS A 85 18.90 5.16 0.78
C CYS A 85 18.04 5.60 1.97
N HIS A 86 18.65 6.19 3.01
CA HIS A 86 17.97 6.58 4.24
C HIS A 86 18.14 8.07 4.59
N GLY A 87 18.06 8.94 3.57
CA GLY A 87 18.19 10.40 3.72
C GLY A 87 17.17 11.04 4.66
N ASN A 88 16.03 10.39 4.90
CA ASN A 88 15.02 10.81 5.88
C ASN A 88 15.54 10.84 7.34
N TYR A 89 16.74 10.29 7.60
CA TYR A 89 17.39 10.31 8.90
C TYR A 89 18.47 11.38 9.06
N GLU A 90 18.84 12.12 8.01
CA GLU A 90 19.91 13.14 8.07
C GLU A 90 19.61 14.20 9.15
N GLU A 91 18.33 14.52 9.35
CA GLU A 91 17.86 15.52 10.32
C GLU A 91 17.18 14.91 11.55
N GLU A 92 17.20 13.59 11.71
CA GLU A 92 16.49 12.95 12.81
C GLU A 92 17.18 13.22 14.16
N SER A 93 16.41 13.59 15.17
CA SER A 93 16.90 13.87 16.53
C SER A 93 17.84 12.80 17.11
N LEU A 94 17.59 11.50 16.90
CA LEU A 94 18.49 10.44 17.37
C LEU A 94 19.87 10.58 16.71
N VAL A 95 19.87 10.68 15.38
CA VAL A 95 21.09 10.77 14.56
C VAL A 95 21.87 12.06 14.87
N LEU A 96 21.18 13.20 14.99
CA LEU A 96 21.82 14.47 15.31
C LEU A 96 22.43 14.49 16.73
N THR A 97 21.74 13.90 17.71
CA THR A 97 22.24 13.88 19.10
C THR A 97 23.42 12.91 19.27
N HIS A 98 23.33 11.72 18.67
CA HIS A 98 24.37 10.69 18.74
C HIS A 98 25.58 11.04 17.85
N GLY A 99 25.36 11.61 16.67
CA GLY A 99 26.43 12.04 15.77
C GLY A 99 27.32 13.13 16.36
N LYS A 100 26.77 14.01 17.22
CA LYS A 100 27.57 14.98 18.01
C LYS A 100 28.50 14.31 19.03
N LYS A 101 28.17 13.08 19.44
CA LYS A 101 28.90 12.23 20.38
C LYS A 101 29.75 11.16 19.69
N LYS A 102 30.01 11.31 18.38
CA LYS A 102 30.79 10.35 17.58
C LYS A 102 30.15 8.96 17.45
N VAL A 103 28.82 8.88 17.51
CA VAL A 103 28.07 7.64 17.29
C VAL A 103 27.27 7.79 15.99
N GLY A 104 27.61 6.96 15.00
CA GLY A 104 27.01 6.90 13.67
C GLY A 104 26.07 5.71 13.48
N CYS A 105 25.57 5.55 12.25
CA CYS A 105 24.61 4.49 11.93
C CYS A 105 25.18 3.08 12.19
N ILE A 106 26.44 2.88 11.80
CA ILE A 106 27.11 1.57 11.87
C ILE A 106 27.41 1.12 13.29
N ASP A 107 27.50 2.04 14.26
CA ASP A 107 27.77 1.70 15.65
C ASP A 107 26.57 0.94 16.28
N CYS A 108 25.37 1.17 15.76
CA CYS A 108 24.16 0.46 16.17
C CYS A 108 23.76 -0.65 15.17
N HIS A 109 23.85 -0.39 13.86
CA HIS A 109 23.33 -1.28 12.82
C HIS A 109 24.37 -2.21 12.17
N GLY A 110 25.66 -2.02 12.48
CA GLY A 110 26.78 -2.74 11.90
C GLY A 110 27.26 -2.16 10.57
N THR A 111 28.34 -2.75 10.04
CA THR A 111 29.10 -2.25 8.88
C THR A 111 28.70 -2.86 7.54
N SER A 112 27.76 -3.81 7.52
CA SER A 112 27.32 -4.60 6.36
C SER A 112 27.47 -3.91 5.00
N TYR A 113 28.51 -4.27 4.27
CA TYR A 113 28.68 -3.81 2.89
C TYR A 113 27.63 -4.39 1.96
N ALA A 114 27.17 -5.62 2.23
CA ALA A 114 26.12 -6.26 1.46
C ALA A 114 24.81 -5.45 1.53
N HIS A 115 24.42 -4.99 2.71
CA HIS A 115 23.25 -4.10 2.86
C HIS A 115 23.44 -2.76 2.14
N ARG A 116 24.62 -2.13 2.29
CA ARG A 116 24.90 -0.81 1.70
C ARG A 116 24.98 -0.80 0.18
N ASN A 117 25.28 -1.95 -0.42
CA ASN A 117 25.40 -2.11 -1.86
C ASN A 117 24.16 -2.79 -2.49
N ASP A 118 23.09 -3.01 -1.72
CA ASP A 118 21.87 -3.65 -2.18
C ASP A 118 20.76 -2.63 -2.45
N GLU A 119 20.64 -2.26 -3.71
CA GLU A 119 19.65 -1.29 -4.21
C GLU A 119 18.20 -1.82 -4.13
N ASP A 120 18.01 -3.15 -4.11
CA ASP A 120 16.69 -3.78 -3.95
C ASP A 120 16.23 -3.79 -2.48
N ASN A 121 17.12 -3.42 -1.55
CA ASN A 121 16.90 -3.40 -0.12
C ASN A 121 16.34 -4.73 0.41
N VAL A 122 16.82 -5.88 -0.08
CA VAL A 122 16.40 -7.22 0.38
C VAL A 122 17.35 -7.82 1.41
N THR A 123 18.57 -7.29 1.48
CA THR A 123 19.63 -7.63 2.42
C THR A 123 19.47 -6.75 3.66
N PRO A 124 19.26 -7.33 4.86
CA PRO A 124 19.16 -6.54 6.08
C PRO A 124 20.53 -5.98 6.51
N PRO A 125 20.57 -4.92 7.34
CA PRO A 125 21.79 -4.56 8.06
C PRO A 125 22.21 -5.67 9.02
N ASP A 126 23.45 -5.63 9.54
CA ASP A 126 23.96 -6.67 10.45
C ASP A 126 23.10 -6.79 11.72
N LYS A 127 22.61 -5.65 12.23
CA LYS A 127 21.80 -5.61 13.45
C LYS A 127 20.49 -4.85 13.23
N MET A 128 19.40 -5.53 13.54
CA MET A 128 18.06 -4.94 13.67
C MET A 128 17.55 -5.15 15.09
N PHE A 129 16.75 -4.20 15.57
CA PHE A 129 16.25 -4.21 16.95
C PHE A 129 14.76 -4.53 16.98
N PRO A 130 14.36 -5.78 17.31
CA PRO A 130 13.01 -6.04 17.81
C PRO A 130 12.79 -5.29 19.13
N PRO A 131 11.54 -5.05 19.58
CA PRO A 131 11.27 -4.23 20.76
C PRO A 131 12.05 -4.65 22.01
N ASP A 132 12.14 -5.95 22.28
CA ASP A 132 12.85 -6.55 23.41
C ASP A 132 14.37 -6.35 23.37
N ALA A 133 14.95 -6.01 22.21
CA ALA A 133 16.37 -5.76 22.05
C ALA A 133 16.75 -4.26 22.10
N ILE A 134 15.78 -3.35 22.12
CA ILE A 134 16.05 -1.90 22.13
C ILE A 134 16.70 -1.49 23.45
N ASP A 135 16.09 -1.84 24.58
CA ASP A 135 16.56 -1.42 25.89
C ASP A 135 17.93 -2.01 26.27
N PRO A 136 18.24 -3.30 26.02
CA PRO A 136 19.59 -3.82 26.20
C PRO A 136 20.63 -3.05 25.37
N MET A 137 20.34 -2.76 24.09
CA MET A 137 21.28 -2.02 23.25
C MET A 137 21.53 -0.60 23.76
N CYS A 138 20.48 0.14 24.10
CA CYS A 138 20.65 1.50 24.60
C CYS A 138 21.49 1.52 25.89
N ARG A 139 21.38 0.47 26.72
CA ARG A 139 22.13 0.33 27.96
C ARG A 139 23.61 -0.01 27.79
N GLU A 140 24.07 -0.36 26.58
CA GLU A 140 25.50 -0.50 26.30
C GLU A 140 26.25 0.82 26.56
N CYS A 141 25.59 1.96 26.32
CA CYS A 141 26.15 3.30 26.58
C CYS A 141 25.38 4.08 27.68
N HIS A 142 24.10 3.80 27.91
CA HIS A 142 23.25 4.52 28.87
C HIS A 142 22.91 3.69 30.10
N ALA A 143 23.67 3.87 31.18
CA ALA A 143 23.53 3.04 32.39
C ALA A 143 22.20 3.23 33.15
N ALA A 144 21.66 4.45 33.22
CA ALA A 144 20.49 4.74 34.04
C ALA A 144 19.60 5.85 33.45
N HIS A 145 18.34 5.83 33.86
CA HIS A 145 17.36 6.88 33.58
C HIS A 145 17.17 7.72 34.85
N ASP A 146 17.94 8.80 34.96
CA ASP A 146 17.85 9.74 36.09
C ASP A 146 16.92 10.91 35.74
N VAL A 147 15.62 10.64 35.73
CA VAL A 147 14.58 11.62 35.43
C VAL A 147 13.45 11.50 36.46
N PRO A 148 12.93 12.62 37.01
CA PRO A 148 11.81 12.56 37.94
C PRO A 148 10.61 11.83 37.36
N ALA A 149 10.00 10.93 38.14
CA ALA A 149 8.88 10.08 37.70
C ALA A 149 7.74 10.86 37.03
N ARG A 150 7.40 12.05 37.55
CA ARG A 150 6.40 12.95 36.96
C ARG A 150 6.69 13.31 35.50
N LYS A 151 7.96 13.55 35.14
CA LYS A 151 8.36 13.88 33.76
C LYS A 151 8.29 12.64 32.86
N VAL A 152 8.58 11.46 33.39
CA VAL A 152 8.44 10.20 32.65
C VAL A 152 6.97 9.94 32.32
N ILE A 153 6.08 10.08 33.30
CA ILE A 153 4.63 9.91 33.12
C ILE A 153 4.09 10.93 32.11
N GLN A 154 4.46 12.21 32.25
CA GLN A 154 4.06 13.24 31.28
C GLN A 154 4.51 12.88 29.86
N ARG A 155 5.77 12.47 29.68
CA ARG A 155 6.30 12.11 28.36
C ARG A 155 5.59 10.90 27.75
N TRP A 156 5.25 9.92 28.58
CA TRP A 156 4.46 8.75 28.17
C TRP A 156 3.07 9.17 27.69
N GLN A 157 2.36 10.01 28.45
CA GLN A 157 1.04 10.54 28.08
C GLN A 157 1.06 11.32 26.77
N GLU A 158 2.12 12.08 26.51
CA GLU A 158 2.28 12.87 25.28
C GLU A 158 2.51 12.02 24.03
N ARG A 159 3.25 10.90 24.13
CA ARG A 159 3.73 10.18 22.92
C ARG A 159 3.11 8.81 22.71
N CYS A 160 2.82 8.09 23.77
CA CYS A 160 2.39 6.70 23.67
C CYS A 160 1.34 6.31 24.72
N PRO A 161 0.27 7.11 24.93
CA PRO A 161 -0.75 6.82 25.94
C PRO A 161 -1.45 5.47 25.72
N GLN A 162 -1.43 4.96 24.48
CA GLN A 162 -1.96 3.64 24.12
C GLN A 162 -1.16 2.46 24.69
N LYS A 163 0.10 2.65 25.09
CA LYS A 163 0.92 1.60 25.69
C LYS A 163 0.74 1.62 27.21
N THR A 164 -0.24 0.87 27.69
CA THR A 164 -0.62 0.85 29.12
C THR A 164 0.19 -0.12 29.96
N ASP A 165 0.76 -1.16 29.36
CA ASP A 165 1.64 -2.12 30.03
C ASP A 165 3.08 -1.58 30.07
N PRO A 166 3.62 -1.23 31.26
CA PRO A 166 4.96 -0.69 31.38
C PRO A 166 6.06 -1.63 30.87
N ALA A 167 5.85 -2.95 30.93
CA ALA A 167 6.84 -3.94 30.47
C ALA A 167 7.04 -3.93 28.94
N ARG A 168 6.16 -3.26 28.20
CA ARG A 168 6.21 -3.13 26.74
C ARG A 168 6.74 -1.77 26.26
N LEU A 169 7.04 -0.86 27.20
CA LEU A 169 7.67 0.41 26.91
C LEU A 169 9.15 0.19 26.60
N VAL A 170 9.64 0.87 25.58
CA VAL A 170 11.05 0.84 25.18
C VAL A 170 11.59 2.25 25.08
N CYS A 171 12.92 2.41 25.15
CA CYS A 171 13.60 3.71 25.15
C CYS A 171 13.10 4.64 24.02
N THR A 172 12.89 4.09 22.83
CA THR A 172 12.49 4.86 21.64
C THR A 172 11.03 5.30 21.66
N ASP A 173 10.15 4.74 22.48
CA ASP A 173 8.76 5.22 22.58
C ASP A 173 8.69 6.66 23.11
N CYS A 174 9.60 7.01 24.03
CA CYS A 174 9.62 8.32 24.70
C CYS A 174 10.67 9.27 24.13
N HIS A 175 11.85 8.76 23.74
CA HIS A 175 13.00 9.61 23.39
C HIS A 175 13.07 9.97 21.90
N PHE A 176 12.79 9.04 20.99
CA PHE A 176 13.11 9.21 19.56
C PHE A 176 11.99 8.71 18.64
N GLN A 177 12.15 8.86 17.33
CA GLN A 177 11.22 8.31 16.32
C GLN A 177 12.05 7.66 15.20
N HIS A 178 12.98 6.78 15.61
CA HIS A 178 13.97 6.15 14.73
C HIS A 178 13.40 4.90 14.06
N ARG A 179 12.39 5.10 13.21
CA ARG A 179 11.73 4.01 12.47
C ARG A 179 11.11 4.52 11.18
N LEU A 180 11.47 3.88 10.07
CA LEU A 180 10.77 4.08 8.79
C LEU A 180 9.28 3.80 8.97
N ARG A 181 8.46 4.81 8.63
CA ARG A 181 6.99 4.75 8.74
C ARG A 181 6.39 3.72 7.78
N LEU A 182 6.89 3.72 6.55
CA LEU A 182 6.51 2.77 5.50
C LEU A 182 7.73 1.92 5.15
N ARG A 183 7.50 0.62 4.97
CA ARG A 183 8.51 -0.31 4.46
C ARG A 183 7.85 -1.23 3.46
N THR A 184 8.38 -1.25 2.24
CA THR A 184 8.00 -2.18 1.17
C THR A 184 8.61 -3.56 1.45
N VAL A 185 9.87 -3.57 1.88
CA VAL A 185 10.59 -4.77 2.32
C VAL A 185 10.53 -4.92 3.84
N ARG A 186 10.21 -6.13 4.31
CA ARG A 186 10.10 -6.43 5.74
C ARG A 186 10.97 -7.64 6.07
N TRP A 187 11.60 -7.60 7.23
CA TRP A 187 12.38 -8.70 7.76
C TRP A 187 11.89 -9.11 9.14
N ASN A 188 12.15 -10.37 9.49
CA ASN A 188 12.20 -10.78 10.87
C ASN A 188 13.42 -10.10 11.52
N LYS A 189 13.15 -9.16 12.43
CA LYS A 189 14.20 -8.36 13.07
C LYS A 189 15.15 -9.18 13.96
N LYS A 190 14.74 -10.38 14.39
CA LYS A 190 15.58 -11.28 15.20
C LYS A 190 16.54 -12.09 14.33
N THR A 191 16.08 -12.52 13.16
CA THR A 191 16.83 -13.49 12.33
C THR A 191 17.41 -12.89 11.05
N GLY A 192 16.99 -11.69 10.65
CA GLY A 192 17.37 -11.10 9.36
C GLY A 192 16.62 -11.70 8.16
N GLN A 193 15.78 -12.72 8.36
CA GLN A 193 15.09 -13.37 7.25
C GLN A 193 14.03 -12.47 6.64
N LEU A 194 13.97 -12.45 5.30
CA LEU A 194 12.97 -11.71 4.55
C LEU A 194 11.56 -12.24 4.84
N LEU A 195 10.64 -11.35 5.20
CA LEU A 195 9.22 -11.64 5.30
C LEU A 195 8.60 -11.35 3.93
N ILE A 196 8.65 -12.33 3.03
CA ILE A 196 7.95 -12.24 1.75
C ILE A 196 6.47 -12.03 2.06
N ARG A 197 5.86 -11.01 1.44
CA ARG A 197 4.41 -10.83 1.48
C ARG A 197 3.82 -12.14 0.97
N GLN A 198 3.22 -12.93 1.85
CA GLN A 198 2.37 -14.03 1.40
C GLN A 198 1.35 -13.39 0.48
N GLU A 199 1.35 -13.75 -0.80
CA GLU A 199 0.27 -13.40 -1.70
C GLU A 199 -1.02 -13.80 -0.99
N GLU A 200 -1.86 -12.83 -0.68
CA GLU A 200 -3.15 -13.10 -0.05
C GLU A 200 -3.86 -14.09 -0.96
N LYS A 201 -3.96 -15.35 -0.51
CA LYS A 201 -4.81 -16.34 -1.17
C LYS A 201 -6.19 -15.69 -1.27
N PRO A 202 -6.72 -15.41 -2.48
CA PRO A 202 -8.01 -14.76 -2.59
C PRO A 202 -9.04 -15.57 -1.81
N PRO A 203 -10.00 -14.90 -1.14
CA PRO A 203 -10.96 -15.58 -0.30
C PRO A 203 -11.65 -16.68 -1.10
N ALA A 204 -11.79 -17.87 -0.49
CA ALA A 204 -12.32 -19.07 -1.12
C ALA A 204 -13.71 -18.88 -1.78
N SER A 205 -14.40 -17.79 -1.46
CA SER A 205 -15.66 -17.37 -2.09
C SER A 205 -15.55 -16.87 -3.53
N ALA A 206 -14.34 -16.66 -4.07
CA ALA A 206 -14.13 -16.30 -5.48
C ALA A 206 -14.06 -17.52 -6.42
N ALA A 207 -13.71 -18.71 -5.91
CA ALA A 207 -13.53 -19.91 -6.73
C ALA A 207 -14.85 -20.56 -7.22
N GLY A 208 -16.01 -20.03 -6.80
CA GLY A 208 -17.32 -20.61 -7.09
C GLY A 208 -18.13 -19.92 -8.18
N ARG A 209 -17.75 -18.70 -8.63
CA ARG A 209 -18.57 -17.95 -9.61
C ARG A 209 -18.21 -18.24 -11.06
N ASP A 210 -16.98 -18.69 -11.34
CA ASP A 210 -16.51 -18.85 -12.73
C ASP A 210 -16.87 -20.20 -13.36
N ARG A 211 -17.35 -21.17 -12.57
CA ARG A 211 -17.79 -22.48 -13.10
C ARG A 211 -19.24 -22.50 -13.57
N ALA A 212 -20.05 -21.52 -13.17
CA ALA A 212 -21.45 -21.44 -13.61
C ALA A 212 -21.56 -20.83 -15.02
N SER A 213 -20.74 -19.82 -15.35
CA SER A 213 -20.75 -19.16 -16.66
C SER A 213 -20.20 -20.04 -17.79
N ALA A 214 -19.20 -20.90 -17.52
CA ALA A 214 -18.63 -21.78 -18.54
C ALA A 214 -19.54 -22.97 -18.93
N ALA A 215 -20.56 -23.30 -18.11
CA ALA A 215 -21.52 -24.37 -18.41
C ALA A 215 -22.71 -23.88 -19.26
N GLU A 216 -23.10 -22.61 -19.12
CA GLU A 216 -24.20 -22.00 -19.90
C GLU A 216 -23.79 -21.81 -21.37
N GLU A 217 -22.54 -21.41 -21.62
CA GLU A 217 -22.03 -21.06 -22.96
C GLU A 217 -21.78 -22.28 -23.86
N ARG A 218 -21.66 -23.49 -23.30
CA ARG A 218 -21.56 -24.74 -24.08
C ARG A 218 -22.93 -25.27 -24.53
N ARG A 219 -24.03 -24.76 -23.98
CA ARG A 219 -25.39 -25.25 -24.29
C ARG A 219 -26.07 -24.44 -25.40
N SER A 220 -25.61 -23.22 -25.67
CA SER A 220 -26.15 -22.35 -26.73
C SER A 220 -25.51 -22.54 -28.11
N GLY A 221 -24.38 -23.24 -28.20
CA GLY A 221 -23.67 -23.50 -29.46
C GLY A 221 -24.05 -24.78 -30.20
N GLN A 222 -25.16 -25.43 -29.85
CA GLN A 222 -25.54 -26.75 -30.39
C GLN A 222 -26.99 -26.87 -30.86
N GLN A 223 -27.61 -25.75 -31.27
CA GLN A 223 -28.90 -25.73 -31.97
C GLN A 223 -28.77 -25.03 -33.32
#